data_AF-A0A925VSG7-F1
#
_entry.id   AF-A0A925VSG7-F1
#
_cell.length_a   1.000
_cell.length_b   1.000
_cell.length_c   1.000
_cell.angle_alpha   90.00
_cell.angle_beta   90.00
_cell.angle_gamma   90.00
#
_symmetry.space_group_name_H-M   'P 1'
#
loop_
_entity.id
_entity.type
_entity.pdbx_description
1 polymer ?
#
loop_
_entity_poly.entity_id
_entity_poly.type
_entity_poly.pdbx_seq_one_letter_code
_entity_poly.pdbx_strand_id
1 'polypeptide(L)'
;MENPHLITRTADFVREKFLHEGSGHDWEHIRRVWQVARALARHTPQADPLVTELGALLHDVADWKFHGGDEEAGPRAARVWLEGQQAPEGIIRAVETIIREISFKGLGVSTPMSTVEGELVQ
;
A
#
# COMPACT_ATOMS: atom_id res chain seq x y z
N MET A 1 -4.47 -19.97 4.06
CA MET A 1 -5.05 -20.05 2.71
C MET A 1 -4.84 -18.70 2.08
N GLU A 2 -4.02 -18.63 1.03
CA GLU A 2 -3.88 -17.41 0.23
C GLU A 2 -5.28 -16.92 -0.14
N ASN A 3 -5.53 -15.63 0.02
CA ASN A 3 -6.82 -15.03 -0.29
C ASN A 3 -6.66 -14.28 -1.63
N PRO A 4 -6.49 -14.97 -2.78
CA PRO A 4 -6.23 -14.32 -4.06
C PRO A 4 -7.32 -13.30 -4.41
N HIS A 5 -8.55 -13.52 -3.91
CA HIS A 5 -9.66 -12.59 -4.02
C HIS A 5 -9.42 -11.25 -3.33
N LEU A 6 -8.65 -11.17 -2.25
CA LEU A 6 -8.38 -9.90 -1.57
C LEU A 6 -7.44 -9.01 -2.38
N ILE A 7 -6.37 -9.58 -2.94
CA ILE A 7 -5.45 -8.86 -3.83
C ILE A 7 -6.18 -8.40 -5.10
N THR A 8 -6.91 -9.30 -5.77
CA THR A 8 -7.63 -8.94 -7.00
C THR A 8 -8.67 -7.85 -6.75
N ARG A 9 -9.51 -7.97 -5.70
CA ARG A 9 -10.50 -6.94 -5.37
C ARG A 9 -9.84 -5.59 -5.07
N THR A 10 -8.71 -5.60 -4.36
CA THR A 10 -7.97 -4.37 -4.04
C THR A 10 -7.36 -3.75 -5.29
N ALA A 11 -6.78 -4.56 -6.18
CA ALA A 11 -6.25 -4.09 -7.45
C ALA A 11 -7.34 -3.47 -8.34
N ASP A 12 -8.53 -4.09 -8.42
CA ASP A 12 -9.66 -3.56 -9.19
C ASP A 12 -10.15 -2.22 -8.60
N PHE A 13 -10.30 -2.14 -7.28
CA PHE A 13 -10.68 -0.91 -6.58
C PHE A 13 -9.69 0.24 -6.84
N VAL A 14 -8.39 -0.03 -6.69
CA VAL A 14 -7.34 0.97 -6.92
C VAL A 14 -7.31 1.37 -8.39
N ARG A 15 -7.42 0.42 -9.31
CA ARG A 15 -7.50 0.70 -10.73
C ARG A 15 -8.67 1.62 -11.05
N GLU A 16 -9.88 1.31 -10.59
CA GLU A 16 -11.06 2.15 -10.82
C GLU A 16 -10.89 3.56 -10.26
N LYS A 17 -10.30 3.67 -9.07
CA LYS A 17 -10.06 4.97 -8.41
C LYS A 17 -9.03 5.84 -9.14
N PHE A 18 -7.99 5.24 -9.71
CA PHE A 18 -6.85 5.95 -10.29
C PHE A 18 -6.75 5.85 -11.82
N LEU A 19 -7.74 5.27 -12.51
CA LEU A 19 -7.72 5.07 -13.98
C LEU A 19 -7.65 6.38 -14.77
N HIS A 20 -8.17 7.46 -14.20
CA HIS A 20 -8.28 8.78 -14.84
C HIS A 20 -7.50 9.86 -14.07
N GLU A 21 -6.65 9.47 -13.14
CA GLU A 21 -5.70 10.34 -12.45
C GLU A 21 -4.55 10.67 -13.41
N GLY A 22 -4.05 11.92 -13.41
CA GLY A 22 -3.07 12.39 -14.39
C GLY A 22 -1.87 13.12 -13.79
N SER A 23 -1.73 13.14 -12.47
CA SER A 23 -0.63 13.80 -11.75
C SER A 23 0.61 12.92 -11.59
N GLY A 24 0.55 11.66 -12.04
CA GLY A 24 1.62 10.69 -11.92
C GLY A 24 1.43 9.69 -10.77
N HIS A 25 0.33 9.79 -10.02
CA HIS A 25 -0.14 8.82 -9.03
C HIS A 25 -1.22 7.90 -9.64
N ASP A 26 -1.16 7.72 -10.96
CA ASP A 26 -2.15 6.97 -11.71
C ASP A 26 -2.05 5.46 -11.46
N TRP A 27 -3.02 4.74 -12.00
CA TRP A 27 -3.02 3.28 -11.94
C TRP A 27 -1.71 2.67 -12.44
N GLU A 28 -1.08 3.24 -13.47
CA GLU A 28 0.15 2.68 -14.03
C GLU A 28 1.35 2.85 -13.09
N HIS A 29 1.42 3.93 -12.33
CA HIS A 29 2.37 4.09 -11.22
C HIS A 29 2.16 3.00 -10.16
N ILE A 30 0.97 2.90 -9.60
CA ILE A 30 0.67 1.95 -8.53
C ILE A 30 0.89 0.50 -9.01
N ARG A 31 0.49 0.19 -10.24
CA ARG A 31 0.69 -1.13 -10.86
C ARG A 31 2.17 -1.50 -10.98
N ARG A 32 3.05 -0.55 -11.31
CA ARG A 32 4.51 -0.81 -11.37
C ARG A 32 5.08 -1.13 -9.99
N VAL A 33 4.75 -0.32 -8.98
CA VAL A 33 5.17 -0.55 -7.60
C VAL A 33 4.71 -1.92 -7.12
N TRP A 34 3.43 -2.25 -7.32
CA TRP A 34 2.88 -3.57 -6.98
C TRP A 34 3.60 -4.73 -7.66
N GLN A 35 3.87 -4.64 -8.97
CA GLN A 35 4.56 -5.71 -9.69
C GLN A 35 6.00 -5.92 -9.20
N VAL A 36 6.72 -4.84 -8.89
CA VAL A 36 8.08 -4.90 -8.35
C VAL A 36 8.08 -5.47 -6.94
N ALA A 37 7.26 -4.94 -6.03
CA ALA A 37 7.15 -5.40 -4.65
C ALA A 37 6.77 -6.89 -4.58
N ARG A 38 5.81 -7.32 -5.44
CA ARG A 38 5.43 -8.73 -5.59
C ARG A 38 6.60 -9.61 -6.04
N ALA A 39 7.39 -9.15 -7.01
CA ALA A 39 8.55 -9.89 -7.48
C ALA A 39 9.64 -9.99 -6.40
N LEU A 40 9.86 -8.92 -5.63
CA LEU A 40 10.80 -8.90 -4.51
C LEU A 40 10.35 -9.84 -3.39
N ALA A 41 9.07 -9.82 -3.00
CA ALA A 41 8.53 -10.70 -1.96
C ALA A 41 8.73 -12.18 -2.28
N ARG A 42 8.60 -12.58 -3.56
CA ARG A 42 8.87 -13.96 -3.99
C ARG A 42 10.31 -14.42 -3.76
N HIS A 43 11.26 -13.49 -3.70
CA HIS A 43 12.67 -13.78 -3.44
C HIS A 43 13.08 -13.52 -1.98
N THR A 44 12.12 -13.16 -1.11
CA THR A 44 12.38 -12.78 0.28
C THR A 44 11.57 -13.68 1.21
N PRO A 45 12.14 -14.80 1.71
CA PRO A 45 11.40 -15.81 2.49
C PRO A 45 10.76 -15.29 3.79
N GLN A 46 11.29 -14.22 4.36
CA GLN A 46 10.79 -13.58 5.58
C GLN A 46 9.70 -12.53 5.34
N ALA A 47 9.39 -12.17 4.07
CA ALA A 47 8.32 -11.24 3.77
C ALA A 47 6.98 -11.97 3.63
N ASP A 48 5.91 -11.42 4.18
CA ASP A 48 4.54 -11.85 3.90
C ASP A 48 4.10 -11.28 2.52
N PRO A 49 3.86 -12.12 1.50
CA PRO A 49 3.45 -11.66 0.19
C PRO A 49 2.11 -10.92 0.19
N LEU A 50 1.17 -11.33 1.05
CA LEU A 50 -0.15 -10.70 1.13
C LEU A 50 -0.04 -9.27 1.64
N VAL A 51 0.71 -9.06 2.73
CA VAL A 51 0.94 -7.73 3.30
C VAL A 51 1.71 -6.85 2.33
N THR A 52 2.76 -7.39 1.70
CA THR A 52 3.59 -6.65 0.72
C THR A 52 2.75 -6.18 -0.46
N GLU A 53 1.96 -7.08 -1.07
CA GLU A 53 1.14 -6.73 -2.23
C GLU A 53 0.01 -5.73 -1.86
N LEU A 54 -0.61 -5.86 -0.69
CA LEU A 54 -1.62 -4.90 -0.21
C LEU A 54 -1.02 -3.52 0.11
N GLY A 55 0.14 -3.49 0.76
CA GLY A 55 0.87 -2.24 1.02
C GLY A 55 1.20 -1.51 -0.28
N ALA A 56 1.70 -2.22 -1.29
CA ALA A 56 2.00 -1.64 -2.60
C ALA A 56 0.76 -1.12 -3.34
N LEU A 57 -0.35 -1.85 -3.31
CA LEU A 57 -1.59 -1.41 -3.97
C LEU A 57 -2.21 -0.18 -3.29
N LEU A 58 -2.09 -0.06 -1.96
CA LEU A 58 -2.78 0.97 -1.18
C LEU A 58 -1.89 2.15 -0.77
N HIS A 59 -0.58 2.15 -1.06
CA HIS A 59 0.35 3.19 -0.60
C HIS A 59 -0.08 4.63 -0.91
N ASP A 60 -0.70 4.85 -2.08
CA ASP A 60 -1.15 6.16 -2.55
C ASP A 60 -2.67 6.39 -2.40
N VAL A 61 -3.41 5.46 -1.77
CA VAL A 61 -4.90 5.47 -1.75
C VAL A 61 -5.51 6.77 -1.21
N ALA A 62 -4.77 7.48 -0.36
CA ALA A 62 -5.07 8.83 0.09
C ALA A 62 -3.77 9.56 0.52
N ASP A 63 -2.91 9.90 -0.46
CA ASP A 63 -1.67 10.66 -0.19
C ASP A 63 -2.01 11.96 0.58
N TRP A 64 -1.35 12.13 1.72
CA TRP A 64 -1.53 13.23 2.68
C TRP A 64 -1.34 14.61 2.06
N LYS A 65 -0.55 14.71 0.97
CA LYS A 65 -0.32 15.96 0.23
C LYS A 65 -1.61 16.56 -0.33
N PHE A 66 -2.58 15.70 -0.67
CA PHE A 66 -3.89 16.11 -1.16
C PHE A 66 -4.95 16.21 -0.05
N HIS A 67 -4.58 15.85 1.18
CA HIS A 67 -5.44 15.86 2.36
C HIS A 67 -4.97 16.86 3.42
N GLY A 68 -4.33 17.95 2.99
CA GLY A 68 -3.97 19.07 3.86
C GLY A 68 -2.92 18.75 4.92
N GLY A 69 -2.03 17.78 4.71
CA GLY A 69 -1.03 17.42 5.72
C GLY A 69 -1.39 16.21 6.58
N ASP A 70 -2.54 15.58 6.36
CA ASP A 70 -3.02 14.49 7.22
C ASP A 70 -2.32 13.16 6.89
N GLU A 71 -1.21 12.88 7.59
CA GLU A 71 -0.43 11.65 7.45
C GLU A 71 -1.24 10.37 7.75
N GLU A 72 -2.36 10.49 8.45
CA GLU A 72 -3.22 9.37 8.80
C GLU A 72 -4.33 9.14 7.75
N ALA A 73 -4.47 10.00 6.74
CA ALA A 73 -5.47 9.84 5.67
C ALA A 73 -5.29 8.53 4.90
N GLY A 74 -4.06 8.22 4.48
CA GLY A 74 -3.68 6.97 3.81
C GLY A 74 -4.00 5.73 4.63
N PRO A 75 -3.44 5.58 5.85
CA PRO A 75 -3.71 4.45 6.73
C PRO A 75 -5.21 4.25 7.01
N ARG A 76 -5.96 5.32 7.32
CA ARG A 76 -7.41 5.21 7.57
C ARG A 76 -8.19 4.76 6.34
N ALA A 77 -7.85 5.27 5.15
CA ALA A 77 -8.50 4.86 3.90
C ALA A 77 -8.23 3.37 3.59
N ALA A 78 -7.01 2.90 3.82
CA ALA A 78 -6.65 1.49 3.67
C ALA A 78 -7.40 0.61 4.67
N ARG A 79 -7.51 1.01 5.95
CA ARG A 79 -8.31 0.32 6.95
C ARG A 79 -9.76 0.18 6.54
N VAL A 80 -10.42 1.27 6.17
CA VAL A 80 -11.84 1.26 5.74
C VAL A 80 -12.06 0.28 4.59
N TRP A 81 -11.17 0.28 3.60
CA TRP A 81 -11.24 -0.67 2.49
C TRP A 81 -11.09 -2.13 2.98
N LEU A 82 -10.03 -2.43 3.74
CA LEU A 82 -9.70 -3.79 4.17
C LEU A 82 -10.71 -4.38 5.16
N GLU A 83 -11.27 -3.56 6.06
CA GLU A 83 -12.39 -3.96 6.93
C GLU A 83 -13.62 -4.32 6.10
N GLY A 84 -13.93 -3.53 5.07
CA GLY A 84 -15.00 -3.83 4.10
C GLY A 84 -14.78 -5.13 3.33
N GLN A 85 -13.52 -5.54 3.15
CA GLN A 85 -13.15 -6.84 2.56
C GLN A 85 -13.05 -7.98 3.60
N GLN A 86 -13.34 -7.71 4.88
CA GLN A 86 -13.25 -8.64 6.01
C GLN A 86 -11.83 -9.19 6.22
N ALA A 87 -10.81 -8.37 5.98
CA ALA A 87 -9.42 -8.76 6.23
C ALA A 87 -9.14 -8.91 7.74
N PRO A 88 -8.24 -9.83 8.15
CA PRO A 88 -7.84 -9.95 9.55
C PRO A 88 -7.17 -8.67 10.08
N GLU A 89 -7.45 -8.31 11.34
CA GLU A 89 -6.89 -7.10 11.98
C GLU A 89 -5.36 -7.03 11.93
N GLY A 90 -4.67 -8.17 12.02
CA GLY A 90 -3.21 -8.22 11.89
C GLY A 90 -2.69 -7.77 10.52
N ILE A 91 -3.40 -8.13 9.43
CA ILE A 91 -3.07 -7.68 8.07
C ILE A 91 -3.35 -6.20 7.92
N ILE A 92 -4.49 -5.73 8.45
CA ILE A 92 -4.88 -4.32 8.38
C ILE A 92 -3.81 -3.46 9.04
N ARG A 93 -3.41 -3.80 10.28
CA ARG A 93 -2.37 -3.06 11.00
C ARG A 93 -1.03 -3.06 10.28
N ALA A 94 -0.63 -4.19 9.70
CA ALA A 94 0.62 -4.27 8.95
C ALA A 94 0.62 -3.34 7.73
N VAL A 95 -0.50 -3.32 6.98
CA VAL A 95 -0.66 -2.41 5.83
C VAL A 95 -0.71 -0.94 6.27
N GLU A 96 -1.41 -0.62 7.35
CA GLU A 96 -1.41 0.75 7.91
C GLU A 96 -0.01 1.25 8.26
N THR A 97 0.82 0.39 8.85
CA THR A 97 2.21 0.71 9.18
C THR A 97 3.01 1.04 7.92
N ILE A 98 2.93 0.20 6.89
CA ILE A 98 3.65 0.43 5.62
C ILE A 98 3.28 1.78 5.02
N ILE A 99 1.98 2.09 4.94
CA ILE A 99 1.49 3.35 4.32
C ILE A 99 1.94 4.58 5.13
N ARG A 100 1.96 4.46 6.46
CA ARG A 100 2.40 5.52 7.37
C ARG A 100 3.90 5.82 7.20
N GLU A 101 4.70 4.79 6.94
CA GLU A 101 6.16 4.89 6.87
C GLU A 101 6.67 5.23 5.46
N ILE A 102 5.96 4.81 4.40
CA ILE A 102 6.35 5.07 3.01
C ILE A 102 6.09 6.51 2.56
N SER A 103 5.18 7.20 3.25
CA SER A 103 4.82 8.58 2.94
C SER A 103 6.08 9.47 2.96
N PHE A 104 6.49 9.97 1.80
CA PHE A 104 7.66 10.86 1.68
C PHE A 104 7.41 12.17 2.43
N LYS A 105 8.18 12.40 3.51
CA LYS A 105 8.05 13.58 4.39
C LYS A 105 8.98 14.76 4.05
N GLY A 106 9.70 14.67 2.93
CA GLY A 106 10.66 15.70 2.50
C GLY A 106 12.13 15.27 2.63
N LEU A 107 13.01 15.98 1.93
CA LEU A 107 14.45 15.72 1.94
C LEU A 107 15.03 15.92 3.34
N GLY A 108 15.77 14.92 3.83
CA GLY A 108 16.43 14.96 5.14
C GLY A 108 15.59 14.42 6.31
N VAL A 109 14.35 14.00 6.07
CA VAL A 109 13.53 13.32 7.08
C VAL A 109 13.71 11.82 6.93
N SER A 110 14.30 11.17 7.94
CA SER A 110 14.43 9.73 7.98
C SER A 110 13.08 9.11 8.32
N THR A 111 12.53 8.31 7.40
CA THR A 111 11.35 7.46 7.62
C THR A 111 11.75 6.02 7.35
N PRO A 112 12.45 5.37 8.31
CA PRO A 112 12.86 3.99 8.15
C PRO A 112 11.62 3.10 8.15
N MET A 113 11.64 2.09 7.29
CA MET A 113 10.65 1.02 7.33
C MET A 113 10.92 0.15 8.55
N SER A 114 9.88 -0.13 9.33
CA SER A 114 9.96 -1.01 10.49
C SER A 114 9.75 -2.48 10.13
N THR A 115 9.39 -2.76 8.88
CA THR A 115 9.04 -4.10 8.37
C THR A 115 9.76 -4.38 7.05
N VAL A 116 10.09 -5.66 6.82
CA VAL A 116 10.68 -6.10 5.55
C VAL A 116 9.72 -5.81 4.41
N GLU A 117 8.42 -6.03 4.61
CA GLU A 117 7.37 -5.71 3.64
C GLU A 117 7.38 -4.24 3.26
N GLY A 118 7.55 -3.33 4.23
CA GLY A 118 7.70 -1.89 3.97
C GLY A 118 8.94 -1.58 3.13
N GLU A 119 10.08 -2.21 3.44
CA GLU A 119 11.32 -2.06 2.67
C GLU A 119 11.16 -2.54 1.21
N LEU A 120 10.33 -3.54 0.96
CA LEU A 120 10.08 -4.04 -0.40
C LEU A 120 9.15 -3.13 -1.23
N VAL A 121 8.33 -2.30 -0.56
CA VAL A 121 7.39 -1.39 -1.22
C VAL A 121 8.04 -0.01 -1.47
N GLN A 122 8.98 0.41 -0.62
CA GLN A 122 9.72 1.66 -0.73
C GLN A 122 10.63 1.72 -1.95
#